data_AF-A0A348P4G9-F1
#
_entry.id   AF-A0A348P4G9-F1
#
_cell.length_a   1.000
_cell.length_b   1.000
_cell.length_c   1.000
_cell.angle_alpha   90.00
_cell.angle_beta   90.00
_cell.angle_gamma   90.00
#
_symmetry.space_group_name_H-M   'P 1'
#
loop_
_entity.id
_entity.type
_entity.pdbx_description
1 polymer ?
#
loop_
_entity_poly.entity_id
_entity_poly.type
_entity_poly.pdbx_seq_one_letter_code
_entity_poly.pdbx_strand_id
1 'polypeptide(L)' 'TSGSLDPSHVLLAIGLPHEIAHGSLRLSLCEENTEEEIDYIIESVPPIIERLRSMSPLWERILKEREGAK' A
#
# COMPACT_ATOMS: atom_id res chain seq x y z
N THR A 1 12.67 5.78 -9.16
CA THR A 1 11.73 5.90 -8.03
C THR A 1 12.04 7.19 -7.29
N SER A 2 11.05 7.85 -6.66
CA SER A 2 11.34 8.98 -5.76
C SER A 2 12.29 8.45 -4.68
N GLY A 3 13.54 8.90 -4.67
CA GLY A 3 14.54 8.50 -3.68
C GLY A 3 14.37 9.21 -2.33
N SER A 4 13.29 9.97 -2.15
CA SER A 4 12.95 10.61 -0.89
C SER A 4 12.09 9.68 -0.02
N LEU A 5 12.29 9.76 1.29
CA LEU A 5 11.41 9.17 2.31
C LEU A 5 10.08 9.93 2.41
N ASP A 6 9.92 11.05 1.71
CA ASP A 6 8.67 11.81 1.68
C ASP A 6 7.58 11.09 0.88
N PRO A 7 6.30 11.21 1.28
CA PRO A 7 5.21 10.58 0.55
C PRO A 7 4.97 11.31 -0.76
N SER A 8 4.27 10.63 -1.68
CA SER A 8 3.96 11.18 -2.99
C SER A 8 3.17 12.50 -2.89
N HIS A 9 3.74 13.58 -3.44
CA HIS A 9 3.07 14.87 -3.56
C HIS A 9 1.75 14.80 -4.32
N VAL A 10 1.62 13.87 -5.28
CA VAL A 10 0.37 13.64 -6.01
C VAL A 10 -0.69 13.02 -5.11
N LEU A 11 -0.32 12.00 -4.32
CA LEU A 11 -1.26 11.34 -3.39
C LEU A 11 -1.73 12.30 -2.30
N LEU A 12 -0.84 13.15 -1.81
CA LEU A 12 -1.22 14.23 -0.90
C LEU A 12 -2.15 15.26 -1.56
N ALA A 13 -1.87 15.66 -2.81
CA ALA A 13 -2.67 16.65 -3.52
C ALA A 13 -4.11 16.17 -3.81
N ILE A 14 -4.33 14.87 -3.99
CA ILE A 14 -5.68 14.28 -4.12
C ILE A 14 -6.36 14.05 -2.76
N GLY A 15 -5.76 14.50 -1.66
CA GLY A 15 -6.34 14.48 -0.33
C GLY A 15 -6.15 13.18 0.45
N LEU A 16 -5.24 12.30 0.04
CA LEU A 16 -4.94 11.11 0.84
C LEU A 16 -4.20 11.51 2.13
N PRO A 17 -4.59 10.95 3.29
CA PRO A 17 -3.84 11.08 4.53
C PRO A 17 -2.38 10.64 4.36
N HIS A 18 -1.50 11.25 5.14
CA HIS A 18 -0.05 11.05 5.03
C HIS A 18 0.33 9.57 5.22
N GLU A 19 -0.30 8.90 6.17
CA GLU A 19 -0.13 7.48 6.46
C GLU A 19 -0.55 6.56 5.30
N ILE A 20 -1.57 6.94 4.53
CA ILE A 20 -2.01 6.17 3.36
C ILE A 20 -1.07 6.47 2.18
N ALA A 21 -0.65 7.72 2.00
CA ALA A 21 0.27 8.12 0.96
C ALA A 21 1.65 7.46 1.10
N HIS A 22 2.16 7.31 2.33
CA HIS A 22 3.41 6.58 2.62
C HIS A 22 3.31 5.08 2.37
N GLY A 23 2.17 4.47 2.66
CA GLY A 23 1.95 3.03 2.46
C GLY A 23 1.56 2.63 1.03
N SER A 24 1.59 3.57 0.08
CA SER A 24 1.11 3.33 -1.29
C SER A 24 2.17 2.67 -2.18
N LEU A 25 1.76 1.63 -2.91
CA LEU A 25 2.59 0.91 -3.88
C LEU A 25 2.06 1.17 -5.30
N ARG A 26 2.95 1.56 -6.22
CA ARG A 26 2.63 1.68 -7.66
C ARG A 26 3.33 0.58 -8.43
N LEU A 27 2.54 -0.26 -9.09
CA LEU A 27 3.02 -1.24 -10.05
C LEU A 27 2.70 -0.71 -11.46
N SER A 28 3.70 -0.69 -12.34
CA SER A 28 3.56 -0.25 -13.72
C SER A 28 3.94 -1.42 -14.62
N LEU A 29 2.99 -1.89 -15.41
CA LEU A 29 3.17 -3.01 -16.32
C LEU A 29 3.43 -2.51 -17.75
N CYS A 30 4.13 -3.31 -18.53
CA CYS A 30 4.41 -3.09 -19.94
C CYS A 30 4.27 -4.41 -20.73
N GLU A 31 4.48 -4.34 -22.05
CA GLU A 31 4.40 -5.49 -22.97
C GLU A 31 5.41 -6.61 -22.66
N GLU A 32 6.49 -6.29 -21.95
CA GLU A 32 7.52 -7.26 -21.59
C GLU A 32 7.15 -8.11 -20.36
N ASN A 33 6.07 -7.77 -19.65
CA ASN A 33 5.65 -8.55 -18.48
C ASN A 33 5.00 -9.87 -18.88
N THR A 34 5.30 -10.92 -18.12
CA THR A 34 4.73 -12.25 -18.34
C THR A 34 3.62 -12.57 -17.33
N GLU A 35 2.75 -13.53 -17.66
CA GLU A 35 1.69 -13.97 -16.73
C GLU A 35 2.29 -14.53 -15.44
N GLU A 36 3.40 -15.25 -15.52
CA GLU A 36 4.09 -15.82 -14.35
C GLU A 36 4.62 -14.74 -13.39
N GLU A 37 5.07 -13.60 -13.92
CA GLU A 37 5.48 -12.46 -13.09
C GLU A 37 4.30 -11.85 -12.34
N ILE A 38 3.12 -11.78 -12.99
CA ILE A 38 1.90 -11.28 -12.37
C ILE A 38 1.40 -12.25 -11.30
N ASP A 39 1.40 -13.55 -11.58
CA ASP A 39 1.03 -14.59 -10.63
C ASP A 39 1.93 -14.54 -9.40
N TYR A 40 3.25 -14.39 -9.59
CA TYR A 40 4.19 -14.23 -8.50
C TYR A 40 3.89 -13.01 -7.62
N ILE A 41 3.51 -11.87 -8.22
CA ILE A 41 3.10 -10.66 -7.46
C ILE A 41 1.83 -10.95 -6.65
N ILE A 42 0.84 -11.58 -7.26
CA ILE A 42 -0.46 -11.90 -6.62
C ILE A 42 -0.26 -12.89 -5.46
N GLU A 43 0.65 -13.84 -5.59
CA GLU A 43 0.97 -14.80 -4.52
C GLU A 43 1.79 -14.16 -3.39
N SER A 44 2.72 -13.26 -3.73
CA SER A 44 3.70 -12.74 -2.77
C SER A 44 3.21 -11.53 -1.98
N VAL A 45 2.49 -10.58 -2.62
CA VAL A 45 2.14 -9.30 -2.00
C VAL A 45 1.13 -9.43 -0.86
N PRO A 46 0.02 -10.19 -0.99
CA PRO A 46 -0.97 -10.34 0.07
C PRO A 46 -0.39 -10.87 1.41
N PRO A 47 0.38 -11.97 1.47
CA PRO A 47 0.91 -12.45 2.75
C PRO A 47 1.92 -11.48 3.38
N ILE A 48 2.67 -10.71 2.57
CA ILE A 48 3.54 -9.65 3.08
C ILE A 48 2.69 -8.55 3.74
N ILE A 49 1.62 -8.10 3.08
CA ILE A 49 0.71 -7.09 3.64
C ILE A 49 0.06 -7.59 4.93
N GLU A 50 -0.40 -8.84 4.98
CA GLU A 50 -0.98 -9.43 6.18
C GLU A 50 0.01 -9.44 7.34
N ARG A 51 1.24 -9.88 7.10
CA ARG A 51 2.30 -9.87 8.11
C ARG A 51 2.56 -8.45 8.63
N LEU A 52 2.73 -7.47 7.74
CA LEU A 52 2.98 -6.08 8.13
C LEU A 52 1.81 -5.50 8.94
N ARG A 53 0.57 -5.80 8.54
CA ARG A 53 -0.64 -5.37 9.26
C ARG A 53 -0.76 -6.01 10.63
N SER A 54 -0.40 -7.28 10.78
CA SER A 54 -0.44 -8.00 12.06
C SER A 54 0.50 -7.40 13.12
N MET A 55 1.54 -6.68 12.69
CA MET A 55 2.54 -6.07 13.56
C MET A 55 2.33 -4.55 13.72
N SER A 56 1.32 -3.96 13.07
CA SER A 56 1.16 -2.52 12.96
C SER A 56 0.12 -1.97 13.94
N PRO A 57 0.54 -1.22 14.98
CA PRO A 57 -0.40 -0.52 15.87
C PRO A 57 -1.24 0.54 15.13
N LEU A 58 -0.74 1.05 14.01
CA LEU A 58 -1.47 1.97 13.16
C LEU A 58 -2.66 1.28 12.48
N TRP A 59 -2.47 0.05 12.01
CA TRP A 59 -3.55 -0.72 11.39
C TRP A 59 -4.67 -1.03 12.39
N GLU A 60 -4.33 -1.36 13.64
CA GLU A 60 -5.32 -1.53 14.70
C GLU A 60 -6.16 -0.26 14.96
N ARG A 61 -5.52 0.92 14.92
CA ARG A 61 -6.24 2.21 15.07
C ARG A 61 -7.20 2.44 13.91
N ILE A 62 -6.75 2.21 12.67
CA ILE A 62 -7.59 2.36 11.47
C ILE A 62 -8.83 1.46 11.53
N LEU A 63 -8.68 0.20 12.01
CA LEU A 63 -9.80 -0.71 12.17
C LEU A 63 -10.82 -0.17 13.20
N LYS A 64 -10.36 0.28 14.36
CA LYS A 64 -11.23 0.85 15.41
C LYS A 64 -11.97 2.09 14.94
N GLU A 65 -11.31 2.99 14.21
CA GLU A 65 -11.93 4.20 13.65
C GLU A 65 -13.01 3.86 12.61
N ARG A 66 -12.77 2.86 11.76
CA ARG A 66 -13.77 2.38 10.80
C ARG A 66 -14.99 1.73 11.45
N GLU A 67 -14.78 1.02 12.56
CA GLU A 67 -15.88 0.40 13.32
C GLU A 67 -16.70 1.45 14.08
N GLY A 68 -16.07 2.50 14.61
CA GLY A 68 -16.76 3.61 15.28
C GLY A 68 -17.41 4.65 14.36
N ALA A 69 -17.13 4.59 13.06
CA ALA A 69 -17.75 5.44 12.04
C ALA A 69 -19.01 4.82 11.40
N LYS A 70 -19.42 3.62 11.83
CA LYS A 70 -20.75 3.05 11.58
C LYS A 70 -21.73 3.48 12.66
#